data_AF-A0A2T3Z3Q8-F1
#
_entry.id   AF-A0A2T3Z3Q8-F1
#
_cell.length_a   1.000
_cell.length_b   1.000
_cell.length_c   1.000
_cell.angle_alpha   90.00
_cell.angle_beta   90.00
_cell.angle_gamma   90.00
#
_symmetry.space_group_name_H-M   'P 1'
#
loop_
_entity.id
_entity.type
_entity.pdbx_description
1 polymer ?
#
loop_
_entity_poly.entity_id
_entity_poly.type
_entity_poly.pdbx_seq_one_letter_code
_entity_poly.pdbx_strand_id
1 'polypeptide(L)'
;AIYPDRSAAHHELRRKFRAVAFDAIRKIAEEGKTILMTACLADNAADISTFEEHISMVRNTSVPIYWINLRCDGSVLEKRVTSKERREGNKSKLTDASILRQMIGEHGLLSPRQHDNTVRLIADTIDVSRTLEESVHQLLHILHRQY
;
A
#
# COMPACT_ATOMS: atom_id res chain seq x y z
N ALA A 1 -7.14 17.74 4.15
CA ALA A 1 -5.92 17.37 4.88
C ALA A 1 -5.61 18.48 5.89
N ILE A 2 -4.97 18.20 7.02
CA ILE A 2 -4.68 19.19 8.07
C ILE A 2 -3.70 20.28 7.58
N TYR A 3 -2.91 19.97 6.54
CA TYR A 3 -2.19 20.93 5.72
C TYR A 3 -2.70 20.88 4.27
N PRO A 4 -2.92 22.03 3.61
CA PRO A 4 -3.39 22.06 2.22
C PRO A 4 -2.29 21.61 1.24
N ASP A 5 -1.03 21.90 1.55
CA ASP A 5 0.11 21.59 0.67
C ASP A 5 0.89 20.37 1.16
N ARG A 6 1.46 19.62 0.21
CA ARG A 6 2.40 18.50 0.46
C ARG A 6 3.81 19.01 0.80
N SER A 7 3.90 19.95 1.74
CA SER A 7 5.16 20.52 2.21
C SER A 7 5.95 19.54 3.09
N ALA A 8 7.22 19.83 3.35
CA ALA A 8 8.02 19.06 4.31
C ALA A 8 7.35 18.93 5.68
N ALA A 9 6.71 20.00 6.17
CA ALA A 9 5.96 20.00 7.42
C ALA A 9 4.75 19.05 7.39
N HIS A 10 4.04 18.99 6.26
CA HIS A 10 2.96 18.01 6.06
C HIS A 10 3.49 16.57 6.13
N HIS A 11 4.63 16.29 5.49
CA HIS A 11 5.26 14.96 5.53
C HIS A 11 5.72 14.58 6.94
N GLU A 12 6.34 15.52 7.67
CA GLU A 12 6.76 15.30 9.06
C GLU A 12 5.57 15.04 9.99
N LEU A 13 4.49 15.82 9.86
CA LEU A 13 3.28 15.61 10.65
C LEU A 13 2.70 14.20 10.42
N ARG A 14 2.61 13.77 9.15
CA ARG A 14 2.14 12.42 8.82
C ARG A 14 3.05 11.34 9.39
N ARG A 15 4.37 11.54 9.37
CA ARG A 15 5.34 10.63 9.99
C ARG A 15 5.10 10.49 11.50
N LYS A 16 4.88 11.60 12.21
CA LYS A 16 4.56 11.57 13.66
C LYS A 16 3.27 10.81 13.95
N PHE A 17 2.22 11.03 13.16
CA PHE A 17 0.98 10.26 13.30
C PHE A 17 1.17 8.77 13.02
N ARG A 18 1.93 8.42 11.97
CA ARG A 18 2.25 7.01 11.67
C ARG A 18 3.02 6.34 12.79
N ALA A 19 4.02 7.01 13.37
CA ALA A 19 4.80 6.45 14.47
C ALA A 19 3.91 6.01 15.64
N VAL A 20 3.01 6.89 16.09
CA VAL A 20 2.04 6.58 17.16
C VAL A 20 1.11 5.43 16.76
N ALA A 21 0.63 5.43 15.51
CA ALA A 21 -0.24 4.36 15.02
C ALA A 21 0.50 3.02 14.93
N PHE A 22 1.76 3.01 14.52
CA PHE A 22 2.55 1.79 14.32
C PHE A 22 2.85 1.09 15.65
N ASP A 23 3.09 1.84 16.73
CA ASP A 23 3.23 1.25 18.06
C ASP A 23 1.95 0.53 18.52
N ALA A 24 0.77 1.08 18.22
CA ALA A 24 -0.51 0.45 18.53
C ALA A 24 -0.76 -0.77 17.62
N ILE A 25 -0.51 -0.63 16.32
CA ILE A 25 -0.68 -1.72 15.34
C ILE A 25 0.22 -2.90 15.69
N ARG A 26 1.48 -2.64 16.08
CA ARG A 26 2.42 -3.68 16.52
C ARG A 26 1.84 -4.52 17.65
N LYS A 27 1.34 -3.89 18.71
CA LYS A 27 0.74 -4.61 19.86
C LYS A 27 -0.43 -5.47 19.43
N ILE A 28 -1.33 -4.91 18.61
CA ILE A 28 -2.50 -5.63 18.09
C ILE A 28 -2.07 -6.83 17.23
N ALA A 29 -1.01 -6.68 16.43
CA ALA A 29 -0.50 -7.77 15.60
C ALA A 29 0.22 -8.86 16.41
N GLU A 30 0.97 -8.49 17.45
CA GLU A 30 1.59 -9.44 18.40
C GLU A 30 0.54 -10.23 19.20
N GLU A 31 -0.67 -9.67 19.41
CA GLU A 31 -1.84 -10.38 19.95
C GLU A 31 -2.51 -11.33 18.93
N GLY A 32 -1.91 -11.50 17.74
CA GLY A 32 -2.37 -12.41 16.70
C GLY A 32 -3.51 -11.88 15.84
N LYS A 33 -3.76 -10.56 15.85
CA LYS A 33 -4.76 -9.95 14.96
C LYS A 33 -4.15 -9.59 13.61
N THR A 34 -4.92 -9.80 12.54
CA THR A 34 -4.54 -9.36 11.19
C THR A 34 -4.92 -7.90 10.99
N ILE A 35 -3.96 -7.09 10.55
CA ILE A 35 -4.16 -5.68 10.21
C ILE A 35 -4.07 -5.53 8.69
N LEU A 36 -5.08 -4.92 8.08
CA LEU A 36 -5.04 -4.52 6.67
C LEU A 36 -4.66 -3.04 6.58
N MET A 37 -3.54 -2.77 5.91
CA MET A 37 -3.09 -1.41 5.61
C MET A 37 -3.12 -1.17 4.10
N THR A 38 -3.40 0.07 3.70
CA THR A 38 -3.33 0.45 2.29
C THR A 38 -2.32 1.57 2.14
N ALA A 39 -1.42 1.42 1.17
CA ALA A 39 -0.41 2.41 0.82
C ALA A 39 -0.26 2.45 -0.71
N CYS A 40 0.13 3.60 -1.23
CA CYS A 40 0.54 3.77 -2.62
C CYS A 40 1.90 4.44 -2.58
N LEU A 41 2.96 3.63 -2.72
CA LEU A 41 4.35 4.04 -2.61
C LEU A 41 5.01 3.78 -3.97
N ALA A 42 5.67 4.79 -4.51
CA ALA A 42 6.45 4.66 -5.73
C ALA A 42 7.90 4.27 -5.41
N ASP A 43 8.62 3.76 -6.41
CA ASP A 43 10.05 3.42 -6.30
C ASP A 43 10.93 4.68 -6.35
N ASN A 44 10.81 5.52 -5.32
CA ASN A 44 11.59 6.72 -5.11
C ASN A 44 12.05 6.82 -3.65
N ALA A 45 13.09 7.62 -3.39
CA ALA A 45 13.72 7.69 -2.07
C ALA A 45 12.76 8.07 -0.93
N ALA A 46 11.80 8.98 -1.18
CA ALA A 46 10.87 9.44 -0.14
C ALA A 46 9.87 8.34 0.24
N ASP A 47 9.35 7.62 -0.75
CA ASP A 47 8.42 6.53 -0.54
C ASP A 47 9.11 5.27 -0.01
N ILE A 48 10.36 5.02 -0.40
CA ILE A 48 11.22 3.98 0.21
C ILE A 48 11.40 4.27 1.71
N SER A 49 11.68 5.52 2.09
CA SER A 49 11.76 5.88 3.52
C SER A 49 10.44 5.64 4.25
N THR A 50 9.30 5.89 3.61
CA THR A 50 7.99 5.59 4.21
C THR A 50 7.75 4.09 4.33
N PHE A 51 8.20 3.30 3.35
CA PHE A 51 8.16 1.85 3.40
C PHE A 51 9.01 1.29 4.56
N GLU A 52 10.22 1.81 4.77
CA GLU A 52 11.07 1.42 5.92
C GLU A 52 10.39 1.68 7.27
N GLU A 53 9.60 2.75 7.40
CA GLU A 53 8.78 2.98 8.60
C GLU A 53 7.79 1.82 8.82
N HIS A 54 7.14 1.30 7.77
CA HIS A 54 6.21 0.17 7.89
C HIS A 54 6.93 -1.12 8.27
N ILE A 55 8.10 -1.37 7.68
CA ILE A 55 8.94 -2.52 7.99
C ILE A 55 9.43 -2.48 9.44
N SER A 56 9.80 -1.29 9.93
CA SER A 56 10.30 -1.11 11.30
C SER A 56 9.32 -1.57 12.39
N MET A 57 8.01 -1.55 12.10
CA MET A 57 6.95 -1.92 13.03
C MET A 57 7.03 -3.38 13.49
N VAL A 58 7.48 -4.29 12.61
CA VAL A 58 7.55 -5.74 12.87
C VAL A 58 8.99 -6.26 13.03
N ARG A 59 9.98 -5.37 13.01
CA ARG A 59 11.38 -5.73 13.14
C ARG A 59 11.65 -6.40 14.49
N ASN A 60 12.43 -7.48 14.47
CA ASN A 60 12.72 -8.31 15.64
C ASN A 60 11.48 -8.93 16.30
N THR A 61 10.40 -9.10 15.54
CA THR A 61 9.20 -9.84 15.97
C THR A 61 9.01 -11.07 15.10
N SER A 62 8.18 -12.02 15.54
CA SER A 62 7.76 -13.14 14.69
C SER A 62 6.61 -12.79 13.74
N VAL A 63 6.08 -11.57 13.81
CA VAL A 63 4.92 -11.12 13.03
C VAL A 63 5.34 -10.95 11.56
N PRO A 64 4.75 -11.70 10.61
CA PRO A 64 5.02 -11.50 9.19
C PRO A 64 4.37 -10.24 8.66
N ILE A 65 5.02 -9.59 7.70
CA ILE A 65 4.43 -8.53 6.89
C ILE A 65 4.27 -9.01 5.45
N TYR A 66 3.04 -8.90 4.93
CA TYR A 66 2.71 -9.20 3.54
C TYR A 66 2.61 -7.89 2.77
N TRP A 67 3.57 -7.65 1.87
CA TRP A 67 3.57 -6.50 0.98
C TRP A 67 3.08 -6.91 -0.41
N ILE A 68 1.80 -6.65 -0.67
CA ILE A 68 1.13 -7.11 -1.89
C ILE A 68 0.86 -5.93 -2.81
N ASN A 69 1.59 -5.87 -3.93
CA ASN A 69 1.33 -4.87 -4.95
C ASN A 69 0.10 -5.26 -5.79
N LEU A 70 -0.81 -4.33 -5.99
CA LEU A 70 -2.00 -4.53 -6.82
C LEU A 70 -1.74 -3.97 -8.21
N ARG A 71 -1.57 -4.86 -9.19
CA ARG A 71 -1.45 -4.50 -10.60
C ARG A 71 -2.83 -4.50 -11.24
N CYS A 72 -3.10 -3.50 -12.06
CA CYS A 72 -4.35 -3.42 -12.83
C CYS A 72 -3.99 -3.04 -14.26
N ASP A 73 -4.66 -3.67 -15.22
CA ASP A 73 -4.61 -3.28 -16.62
C ASP A 73 -5.00 -1.80 -16.76
N GLY A 74 -4.26 -1.08 -17.60
CA GLY A 74 -4.41 0.35 -17.76
C GLY A 74 -5.82 0.74 -18.22
N SER A 75 -6.39 -0.02 -19.17
CA SER A 75 -7.72 0.26 -19.69
C SER A 75 -8.82 0.00 -18.64
N VAL A 76 -8.65 -1.05 -17.83
CA VAL A 76 -9.56 -1.36 -16.71
C VAL A 76 -9.46 -0.29 -15.62
N LEU A 77 -8.24 0.14 -15.29
CA LEU A 77 -8.01 1.16 -14.27
C LEU A 77 -8.57 2.51 -14.70
N GLU A 78 -8.38 2.90 -15.95
CA GLU A 78 -8.98 4.12 -16.52
C GLU A 78 -10.51 4.09 -16.39
N LYS A 79 -11.16 3.00 -16.81
CA LYS A 79 -12.62 2.84 -16.68
C LYS A 79 -13.08 2.99 -15.22
N ARG A 80 -12.33 2.42 -14.27
CA ARG A 80 -12.61 2.52 -12.82
C ARG A 80 -12.40 3.94 -12.30
N VAL A 81 -11.40 4.66 -12.81
CA VAL A 81 -11.10 6.04 -12.42
C VAL A 81 -12.17 7.01 -12.93
N THR A 82 -12.64 6.81 -14.15
CA THR A 82 -13.67 7.66 -14.78
C THR A 82 -15.11 7.22 -14.50
N SER A 83 -15.31 6.17 -13.71
CA SER A 83 -16.63 5.60 -13.44
C SER A 83 -17.55 6.61 -12.77
N LYS A 84 -18.86 6.47 -12.99
CA LYS A 84 -19.86 7.35 -12.38
C LYS A 84 -19.82 7.24 -10.86
N GLU A 85 -19.76 6.02 -10.35
CA GLU A 85 -19.70 5.72 -8.92
C GLU A 85 -18.49 6.38 -8.24
N ARG A 86 -17.35 6.47 -8.94
CA ARG A 86 -16.16 7.11 -8.40
C ARG A 86 -16.24 8.63 -8.42
N ARG A 87 -16.81 9.22 -9.47
CA ARG A 87 -16.99 10.66 -9.63
C ARG A 87 -18.03 11.24 -8.67
N GLU A 88 -19.10 10.49 -8.44
CA GLU A 88 -20.20 10.89 -7.55
C GLU A 88 -19.95 10.50 -6.08
N GLY A 89 -18.82 9.83 -5.79
CA GLY A 89 -18.47 9.46 -4.42
C GLY A 89 -18.10 10.67 -3.55
N ASN A 90 -18.47 10.62 -2.27
CA ASN A 90 -18.23 11.70 -1.28
C ASN A 90 -16.75 11.91 -0.87
N LYS A 91 -15.79 11.37 -1.60
CA LYS A 91 -14.35 11.44 -1.27
C LYS A 91 -13.59 12.08 -2.43
N SER A 92 -12.60 12.92 -2.14
CA SER A 92 -11.66 13.51 -3.11
C SER A 92 -10.73 12.45 -3.72
N LYS A 93 -11.30 11.57 -4.54
CA LYS A 93 -10.58 10.53 -5.26
C LYS A 93 -10.08 11.06 -6.61
N LEU A 94 -8.99 10.48 -7.09
CA LEU A 94 -8.55 10.68 -8.48
C LEU A 94 -9.66 10.18 -9.43
N THR A 95 -10.08 11.07 -10.34
CA THR A 95 -11.11 10.85 -11.37
C THR A 95 -10.64 11.25 -12.78
N ASP A 96 -9.51 11.95 -12.89
CA ASP A 96 -8.93 12.38 -14.15
C ASP A 96 -8.01 11.29 -14.72
N ALA A 97 -8.37 10.78 -15.90
CA ALA A 97 -7.59 9.74 -16.59
C ALA A 97 -6.26 10.26 -17.14
N SER A 98 -6.13 11.55 -17.46
CA SER A 98 -4.88 12.13 -17.94
C SER A 98 -3.81 12.14 -16.84
N ILE A 99 -4.20 12.57 -15.63
CA ILE A 99 -3.35 12.53 -14.44
C ILE A 99 -2.99 11.07 -14.11
N LEU A 100 -3.94 10.14 -14.21
CA LEU A 100 -3.66 8.72 -14.02
C LEU A 100 -2.58 8.21 -14.99
N ARG A 101 -2.73 8.48 -16.29
CA ARG A 101 -1.75 8.04 -17.30
C ARG A 101 -0.37 8.62 -17.03
N GLN A 102 -0.31 9.89 -16.65
CA GLN A 102 0.94 10.54 -16.27
C GLN A 102 1.58 9.82 -15.08
N MET A 103 0.82 9.59 -13.99
CA MET A 103 1.34 8.90 -12.80
C MET A 103 1.86 7.49 -13.10
N ILE A 104 1.17 6.72 -13.95
CA ILE A 104 1.59 5.36 -14.32
C ILE A 104 2.82 5.38 -15.24
N GLY A 105 2.90 6.38 -16.13
CA GLY A 105 4.04 6.52 -17.04
C GLY A 105 5.32 7.02 -16.34
N GLU A 106 5.19 7.85 -15.31
CA GLU A 106 6.30 8.47 -14.61
C GLU A 106 6.77 7.66 -13.39
N HIS A 107 5.94 6.77 -12.84
CA HIS A 107 6.23 6.08 -11.59
C HIS A 107 5.92 4.58 -11.65
N GLY A 108 6.86 3.79 -11.11
CA GLY A 108 6.62 2.38 -10.76
C GLY A 108 6.23 2.25 -9.29
N LEU A 109 5.36 1.27 -8.97
CA LEU A 109 5.11 0.90 -7.58
C LEU A 109 6.39 0.34 -6.95
N LEU A 110 6.63 0.70 -5.69
CA LEU A 110 7.71 0.15 -4.90
C LEU A 110 7.59 -1.38 -4.86
N SER A 111 8.63 -2.06 -5.31
CA SER A 111 8.78 -3.51 -5.16
C SER A 111 9.84 -3.76 -4.10
N PRO A 112 9.48 -4.29 -2.92
CA PRO A 112 10.45 -4.55 -1.87
C PRO A 112 11.55 -5.49 -2.37
N ARG A 113 12.80 -5.11 -2.12
CA ARG A 113 13.95 -6.00 -2.33
C ARG A 113 14.08 -6.93 -1.13
N GLN A 114 14.95 -7.93 -1.22
CA GLN A 114 15.29 -8.75 -0.05
C GLN A 114 15.74 -7.84 1.10
N HIS A 115 15.09 -7.99 2.26
CA HIS A 115 15.47 -7.34 3.50
C HIS A 115 16.41 -8.23 4.31
N ASP A 116 17.04 -7.63 5.31
CA ASP A 116 17.78 -8.39 6.31
C ASP A 116 16.90 -9.45 7.00
N ASN A 117 17.55 -10.41 7.65
CA ASN A 117 16.87 -11.55 8.30
C ASN A 117 16.11 -11.16 9.57
N THR A 118 16.01 -9.87 9.93
CA THR A 118 15.31 -9.41 11.15
C THR A 118 13.82 -9.17 10.92
N VAL A 119 13.34 -9.34 9.68
CA VAL A 119 11.95 -9.16 9.27
C VAL A 119 11.49 -10.33 8.42
N ARG A 120 10.31 -10.87 8.72
CA ARG A 120 9.62 -11.85 7.86
C ARG A 120 8.74 -11.12 6.84
N LEU A 121 9.34 -10.68 5.74
CA LEU A 121 8.64 -10.00 4.64
C LEU A 121 8.27 -10.99 3.54
N ILE A 122 7.00 -11.00 3.16
CA ILE A 122 6.48 -11.69 1.98
C ILE A 122 6.04 -10.62 0.99
N ALA A 123 6.77 -10.46 -0.10
CA ALA A 123 6.42 -9.53 -1.17
C ALA A 123 5.86 -10.29 -2.37
N ASP A 124 4.70 -9.88 -2.88
CA ASP A 124 4.09 -10.47 -4.07
C ASP A 124 3.29 -9.42 -4.86
N THR A 125 2.81 -9.79 -6.03
CA THR A 125 1.96 -8.93 -6.88
C THR A 125 0.73 -9.71 -7.33
N ILE A 126 -0.44 -9.08 -7.22
CA ILE A 126 -1.73 -9.64 -7.65
C ILE A 126 -2.25 -8.81 -8.81
N ASP A 127 -2.77 -9.48 -9.85
CA ASP A 127 -3.49 -8.85 -10.94
C ASP A 127 -4.98 -8.70 -10.58
N VAL A 128 -5.41 -7.47 -10.35
CA VAL A 128 -6.78 -7.11 -9.97
C VAL A 128 -7.60 -6.55 -11.14
N SER A 129 -7.16 -6.81 -12.38
CA SER A 129 -7.90 -6.47 -13.60
C SER A 129 -9.20 -7.28 -13.75
N ARG A 130 -9.27 -8.41 -13.06
CA ARG A 130 -10.37 -9.38 -13.17
C ARG A 130 -11.44 -9.18 -12.10
N THR A 131 -12.23 -10.22 -11.80
CA THR A 131 -13.28 -10.13 -10.77
C THR A 131 -12.67 -10.03 -9.37
N LEU A 132 -13.51 -9.60 -8.42
CA LEU A 132 -13.11 -9.53 -7.00
C LEU A 132 -12.80 -10.92 -6.47
N GLU A 133 -13.60 -11.92 -6.82
CA GLU A 133 -13.48 -13.29 -6.36
C GLU A 133 -12.15 -13.90 -6.81
N GLU A 134 -11.75 -13.70 -8.07
CA GLU A 134 -10.45 -14.15 -8.58
C GLU A 134 -9.28 -13.47 -7.86
N SER A 135 -9.42 -12.17 -7.61
CA SER A 135 -8.40 -11.38 -6.89
C SER A 135 -8.23 -11.86 -5.44
N VAL A 136 -9.35 -12.16 -4.76
CA VAL A 136 -9.36 -12.72 -3.40
C VAL A 136 -8.76 -14.12 -3.39
N HIS A 137 -9.07 -14.96 -4.38
CA HIS A 137 -8.51 -16.30 -4.47
C HIS A 137 -6.98 -16.28 -4.61
N GLN A 138 -6.43 -15.38 -5.44
CA GLN A 138 -4.99 -15.18 -5.56
C GLN A 138 -4.37 -14.70 -4.23
N LEU A 139 -5.02 -13.77 -3.53
CA LEU A 139 -4.55 -13.30 -2.23
C LEU A 139 -4.50 -14.43 -1.21
N LEU A 140 -5.58 -15.23 -1.09
CA LEU A 140 -5.63 -16.35 -0.16
C LEU A 140 -4.54 -17.39 -0.47
N HIS A 141 -4.27 -17.66 -1.74
CA HIS A 141 -3.17 -18.54 -2.13
C HIS A 141 -1.80 -18.02 -1.65
N ILE A 142 -1.55 -16.71 -1.75
CA ILE A 142 -0.31 -16.09 -1.24
C ILE A 142 -0.23 -16.20 0.30
N LEU A 143 -1.33 -15.94 1.00
CA LEU A 143 -1.38 -16.02 2.46
C LEU A 143 -1.20 -17.46 2.98
N HIS A 144 -1.58 -18.47 2.19
CA HIS A 144 -1.44 -19.88 2.57
C HIS A 144 -0.12 -20.52 2.14
N ARG A 145 0.73 -19.86 1.34
CA ARG A 145 2.05 -20.39 0.92
C ARG A 145 3.05 -20.63 2.07
N GLN A 146 2.71 -20.23 3.30
CA GLN A 146 3.62 -20.27 4.44
C GLN A 146 3.18 -21.23 5.57
N TYR A 147 2.25 -22.14 5.28
CA TYR A 147 1.91 -23.30 6.12
C TYR A 147 2.18 -24.61 5.37
#